data_AF-A0A6L3X892-F1
#
_entry.id   AF-A0A6L3X892-F1
#
_cell.length_a   1.000
_cell.length_b   1.000
_cell.length_c   1.000
_cell.angle_alpha   90.00
_cell.angle_beta   90.00
_cell.angle_gamma   90.00
#
_symmetry.space_group_name_H-M   'P 1'
#
loop_
_entity.id
_entity.type
_entity.pdbx_description
1 polymer ?
#
loop_
_entity_poly.entity_id
_entity_poly.type
_entity_poly.pdbx_seq_one_letter_code
_entity_poly.pdbx_strand_id
1 'polypeptide(L)'
;PYGWGTGGIKITASVIGEADVLKVIDQGADDTTNAVSIRNFFKRVTGVNTTEKTEDATLIQTRHRIPETPLTEDQILIFQVPIPEPLRFIEPRETETRTMHALEEYG
;
A
#
# COMPACT_ATOMS: atom_id res chain seq x y z
N PRO A 1 -15.08 0.09 -1.31
CA PRO A 1 -15.52 1.51 -1.19
C PRO A 1 -14.29 2.44 -1.19
N TYR A 2 -14.44 3.72 -1.54
CA TYR A 2 -13.37 4.70 -1.31
C TYR A 2 -13.00 4.70 0.19
N GLY A 3 -11.71 4.84 0.52
CA GLY A 3 -11.18 4.73 1.88
C GLY A 3 -10.74 3.32 2.32
N TRP A 4 -11.03 2.29 1.54
CA TRP A 4 -10.64 0.89 1.82
C TRP A 4 -9.43 0.43 0.99
N GLY A 5 -8.46 1.32 0.81
CA GLY A 5 -7.19 0.96 0.17
C GLY A 5 -7.21 0.88 -1.36
N THR A 6 -8.19 1.49 -2.03
CA THR A 6 -8.31 1.46 -3.51
C THR A 6 -7.09 2.00 -4.25
N GLY A 7 -6.37 2.97 -3.67
CA GLY A 7 -5.09 3.45 -4.22
C GLY A 7 -4.05 2.32 -4.27
N GLY A 8 -3.81 1.65 -3.15
CA GLY A 8 -2.90 0.51 -3.07
C GLY A 8 -3.31 -0.62 -4.01
N ILE A 9 -4.61 -0.95 -4.10
CA ILE A 9 -5.11 -1.97 -5.04
C ILE A 9 -4.78 -1.59 -6.49
N LYS A 10 -4.97 -0.33 -6.90
CA LYS A 10 -4.66 0.11 -8.26
C LYS A 10 -3.17 0.01 -8.57
N ILE A 11 -2.30 0.41 -7.63
CA ILE A 11 -0.85 0.30 -7.79
C ILE A 11 -0.46 -1.17 -7.93
N THR A 12 -0.87 -2.03 -6.99
CA THR A 12 -0.58 -3.47 -7.05
C THR A 12 -1.06 -4.09 -8.35
N ALA A 13 -2.29 -3.79 -8.79
CA ALA A 13 -2.82 -4.28 -10.06
C ALA A 13 -2.04 -3.80 -11.30
N SER A 14 -1.34 -2.66 -11.21
CA SER A 14 -0.56 -2.10 -12.33
C SER A 14 0.86 -2.64 -12.40
N VAL A 15 1.39 -3.16 -11.28
CA VAL A 15 2.78 -3.64 -11.19
C VAL A 15 2.89 -5.16 -11.09
N ILE A 16 1.83 -5.86 -10.68
CA ILE A 16 1.85 -7.30 -10.47
C ILE A 16 1.94 -8.08 -11.78
N GLY A 17 2.89 -9.02 -11.85
CA GLY A 17 3.05 -10.02 -12.89
C GLY A 17 2.66 -11.43 -12.44
N GLU A 18 2.62 -12.37 -13.38
CA GLU A 18 2.20 -13.76 -13.12
C GLU A 18 3.18 -14.53 -12.21
N ALA A 19 4.46 -14.14 -12.20
CA ALA A 19 5.52 -14.78 -11.42
C ALA A 19 5.67 -14.20 -10.00
N ASP A 20 4.94 -13.14 -9.66
CA ASP A 20 5.06 -12.51 -8.35
C ASP A 20 4.54 -13.40 -7.22
N VAL A 21 4.97 -13.07 -6.00
CA VAL A 21 4.43 -13.63 -4.76
C VAL A 21 3.90 -12.48 -3.92
N LEU A 22 2.59 -12.40 -3.79
CA LEU A 22 1.91 -11.29 -3.12
C LEU A 22 1.70 -11.57 -1.63
N LYS A 23 2.23 -10.69 -0.78
CA LYS A 23 1.86 -10.55 0.63
C LYS A 23 0.93 -9.34 0.80
N VAL A 24 -0.11 -9.49 1.61
CA VAL A 24 -1.04 -8.40 1.93
C VAL A 24 -1.25 -8.34 3.42
N ILE A 25 -0.96 -7.20 4.03
CA ILE A 25 -1.10 -6.96 5.48
C ILE A 25 -1.89 -5.68 5.75
N ASP A 26 -2.65 -5.68 6.84
CA ASP A 26 -3.27 -4.48 7.41
C ASP A 26 -3.11 -4.55 8.94
N GLN A 27 -2.67 -3.44 9.53
CA GLN A 27 -2.17 -3.38 10.92
C GLN A 27 -1.01 -4.35 11.20
N GLY A 28 -0.30 -4.80 10.16
CA GLY A 28 0.81 -5.75 10.27
C GLY A 28 0.39 -7.22 10.26
N ALA A 29 -0.90 -7.53 10.10
CA ALA A 29 -1.41 -8.89 10.07
C ALA A 29 -2.07 -9.25 8.74
N ASP A 30 -1.82 -10.48 8.30
CA ASP A 30 -2.33 -11.04 7.04
C ASP A 30 -3.79 -11.49 7.11
N ASP A 31 -4.33 -11.69 8.32
CA ASP A 31 -5.64 -12.29 8.58
C ASP A 31 -6.75 -11.28 8.90
N THR A 32 -6.42 -9.98 8.93
CA THR A 32 -7.43 -8.94 9.07
C THR A 32 -8.41 -8.95 7.89
N THR A 33 -9.66 -8.55 8.14
CA THR A 33 -10.75 -8.60 7.16
C THR A 33 -10.38 -7.94 5.82
N ASN A 34 -9.70 -6.79 5.89
CA ASN A 34 -9.30 -6.04 4.70
C ASN A 34 -8.13 -6.72 3.97
N ALA A 35 -7.11 -7.20 4.69
CA ALA A 35 -5.98 -7.92 4.10
C ALA A 35 -6.45 -9.20 3.38
N VAL A 36 -7.29 -10.01 4.04
CA VAL A 36 -7.89 -11.22 3.46
C VAL A 36 -8.71 -10.89 2.21
N SER A 37 -9.55 -9.85 2.28
CA SER A 37 -10.39 -9.43 1.15
C SER A 37 -9.55 -9.05 -0.06
N ILE A 38 -8.51 -8.24 0.12
CA ILE A 38 -7.61 -7.79 -0.95
C ILE A 38 -6.79 -8.96 -1.51
N ARG A 39 -6.21 -9.80 -0.66
CA ARG A 39 -5.43 -10.98 -1.08
C ARG A 39 -6.29 -11.93 -1.91
N ASN A 40 -7.51 -12.21 -1.46
CA ASN A 40 -8.44 -13.07 -2.20
C ASN A 40 -8.90 -12.45 -3.51
N PHE A 41 -9.09 -11.13 -3.56
CA PHE A 41 -9.36 -10.42 -4.80
C PHE A 41 -8.24 -10.66 -5.82
N PHE A 42 -6.98 -10.40 -5.46
CA PHE A 42 -5.85 -10.63 -6.37
C PHE A 42 -5.70 -12.09 -6.76
N LYS A 43 -5.75 -13.02 -5.79
CA LYS A 43 -5.70 -14.45 -6.08
C LYS A 43 -6.76 -14.87 -7.10
N ARG A 44 -7.97 -14.30 -7.02
CA ARG A 44 -9.06 -14.59 -7.96
C ARG A 44 -8.83 -13.99 -9.35
N VAL A 45 -8.30 -12.78 -9.45
CA VAL A 45 -8.22 -12.05 -10.74
C VAL A 45 -6.89 -12.22 -11.46
N THR A 46 -5.81 -12.59 -10.76
CA THR A 46 -4.48 -12.80 -11.35
C THR A 46 -3.99 -14.25 -11.23
N GLY A 47 -4.51 -15.03 -10.29
CA GLY A 47 -3.98 -16.38 -10.01
C GLY A 47 -2.60 -16.40 -9.36
N VAL A 48 -2.10 -15.24 -8.92
CA VAL A 48 -0.75 -15.09 -8.36
C VAL A 48 -0.55 -15.93 -7.09
N ASN A 49 0.70 -16.35 -6.85
CA ASN A 49 1.08 -16.95 -5.58
C ASN A 49 0.95 -15.94 -4.44
N THR A 50 0.62 -16.41 -3.25
CA THR A 50 0.49 -15.57 -2.06
C THR A 50 1.24 -16.16 -0.89
N THR A 51 1.83 -15.31 -0.04
CA THR A 51 2.56 -15.72 1.16
C THR A 51 2.20 -14.84 2.36
N GLU A 52 2.43 -15.38 3.56
CA GLU A 52 2.38 -14.62 4.83
C GLU A 52 3.80 -14.31 5.35
N LYS A 53 4.84 -14.79 4.69
CA LYS A 53 6.25 -14.55 5.05
C LYS A 53 6.80 -13.37 4.27
N THR A 54 7.44 -12.43 4.96
CA THR A 54 7.97 -11.21 4.33
C THR A 54 9.10 -11.55 3.37
N GLU A 55 9.99 -12.47 3.75
CA GLU A 55 11.15 -12.91 2.97
C GLU A 55 10.79 -13.61 1.65
N ASP A 56 9.58 -14.17 1.55
CA ASP A 56 9.14 -14.91 0.36
C ASP A 56 8.33 -14.03 -0.61
N ALA A 57 8.01 -12.79 -0.23
CA ALA A 57 7.18 -11.89 -1.04
C ALA A 57 8.01 -11.12 -2.07
N THR A 58 7.50 -10.93 -3.28
CA THR A 58 8.04 -9.95 -4.24
C THR A 58 7.29 -8.63 -4.14
N LEU A 59 5.99 -8.69 -3.86
CA LEU A 59 5.13 -7.53 -3.62
C LEU A 59 4.50 -7.60 -2.24
N ILE A 60 4.56 -6.51 -1.50
CA ILE A 60 3.92 -6.38 -0.18
C ILE A 60 2.97 -5.19 -0.23
N GLN A 61 1.66 -5.45 -0.24
CA GLN A 61 0.67 -4.40 -0.07
C GLN A 61 0.31 -4.24 1.41
N THR A 62 0.54 -3.05 1.96
CA THR A 62 0.38 -2.78 3.39
C THR A 62 -0.54 -1.61 3.72
N ARG A 63 -1.24 -1.73 4.86
CA ARG A 63 -1.88 -0.61 5.54
C ARG A 63 -1.31 -0.45 6.94
N HIS A 64 -0.69 0.72 7.18
CA HIS A 64 -0.18 1.23 8.46
C HIS A 64 1.11 0.59 9.03
N ARG A 65 1.70 -0.44 8.40
CA ARG A 65 2.92 -1.07 8.93
C ARG A 65 3.97 -1.33 7.87
N ILE A 66 5.23 -1.22 8.27
CA ILE A 66 6.37 -1.82 7.58
C ILE A 66 6.66 -3.14 8.32
N PRO A 67 6.94 -4.26 7.63
CA PRO A 67 7.39 -5.48 8.30
C PRO A 67 8.66 -5.24 9.12
N GLU A 68 8.80 -5.95 10.25
CA GLU A 68 10.03 -5.92 11.06
C GLU A 68 11.18 -6.68 10.38
N THR A 69 10.86 -7.74 9.64
CA THR A 69 11.82 -8.42 8.77
C THR A 69 12.34 -7.42 7.73
N PRO A 70 13.67 -7.19 7.67
CA PRO A 70 14.24 -6.26 6.70
C PRO A 70 13.85 -6.63 5.28
N LEU A 71 13.51 -5.62 4.48
CA LEU A 71 13.25 -5.82 3.07
C LEU A 71 14.56 -6.03 2.31
N THR A 72 14.49 -6.79 1.24
CA THR A 72 15.62 -7.03 0.33
C THR A 72 15.44 -6.28 -0.98
N GLU A 73 16.49 -6.29 -1.80
CA GLU A 73 16.41 -5.83 -3.19
C GLU A 73 15.26 -6.53 -3.94
N ASP A 74 14.73 -5.86 -4.94
CA ASP A 74 13.61 -6.28 -5.80
C ASP A 74 12.24 -6.46 -5.12
N GLN A 75 12.14 -6.33 -3.79
CA GLN A 75 10.85 -6.27 -3.11
C GLN A 75 10.19 -4.88 -3.27
N ILE A 76 8.90 -4.86 -3.61
CA ILE A 76 8.13 -3.61 -3.68
C ILE A 76 7.13 -3.54 -2.53
N LEU A 77 7.27 -2.53 -1.68
CA LEU A 77 6.33 -2.22 -0.60
C LEU A 77 5.33 -1.13 -1.05
N ILE A 78 4.04 -1.45 -1.04
CA ILE A 78 2.95 -0.61 -1.54
C ILE A 78 2.07 -0.15 -0.38
N PHE A 79 2.13 1.15 -0.05
CA PHE A 79 1.37 1.73 1.06
C PHE A 79 -0.04 2.16 0.67
N GLN A 80 -1.02 1.80 1.50
CA GLN A 80 -2.35 2.41 1.47
C GLN A 80 -2.35 3.73 2.24
N VAL A 81 -2.55 4.84 1.52
CA VAL A 81 -2.51 6.20 2.08
C VAL A 81 -3.90 6.83 2.07
N PRO A 82 -4.55 7.05 3.22
CA PRO A 82 -5.89 7.66 3.27
C PRO A 82 -5.85 9.16 3.03
N ILE A 83 -4.86 9.87 3.59
CA ILE A 83 -4.61 11.30 3.39
C ILE A 83 -3.16 11.45 2.92
N PRO A 84 -2.91 11.80 1.65
CA PRO A 84 -1.56 11.90 1.11
C PRO A 84 -0.88 13.24 1.39
N GLU A 85 -1.64 14.23 1.82
CA GLU A 85 -1.18 15.59 2.05
C GLU A 85 -0.76 15.75 3.53
N PRO A 86 0.54 15.84 3.84
CA PRO A 86 1.02 15.97 5.23
C PRO A 86 0.55 17.26 5.90
N LEU A 87 0.34 18.34 5.15
CA LEU A 87 -0.14 19.62 5.68
C LEU A 87 -1.65 19.66 5.89
N ARG A 88 -2.39 18.60 5.56
CA ARG A 88 -3.87 18.62 5.50
C ARG A 88 -4.53 19.02 6.82
N PHE A 89 -3.88 18.72 7.95
CA PHE A 89 -4.40 19.05 9.28
C PHE A 89 -4.02 20.48 9.74
N ILE A 90 -3.10 21.14 9.04
CA ILE A 90 -2.71 22.54 9.25
C ILE A 90 -3.51 23.43 8.30
N GLU A 91 -3.54 23.06 7.02
CA GLU A 91 -4.27 23.76 5.96
C GLU A 91 -5.17 22.77 5.19
N PRO A 92 -6.50 22.87 5.32
CA PRO A 92 -7.43 21.93 4.70
C PRO A 92 -7.61 22.13 3.19
N ARG A 93 -7.15 23.23 2.58
CA ARG A 93 -7.33 23.53 1.15
C ARG A 93 -6.18 23.00 0.31
N GLU A 94 -6.50 22.14 -0.66
CA GLU A 94 -5.50 21.60 -1.59
C GLU A 94 -4.84 22.68 -2.46
N THR A 95 -5.54 23.76 -2.79
CA THR A 95 -4.97 24.89 -3.56
C THR A 95 -3.84 25.57 -2.80
N GLU A 96 -3.98 25.70 -1.48
CA GLU A 96 -2.97 26.29 -0.61
C GLU A 96 -1.82 25.32 -0.38
N THR A 97 -2.10 24.07 0.04
CA THR A 97 -1.03 23.09 0.31
C THR A 97 -0.20 22.78 -0.94
N ARG A 98 -0.81 22.78 -2.13
CA ARG A 98 -0.08 22.69 -3.41
C ARG A 98 0.90 23.84 -3.60
N THR A 99 0.50 25.08 -3.27
CA THR A 99 1.35 26.26 -3.39
C THR A 99 2.48 26.22 -2.35
N MET A 100 2.17 25.84 -1.11
CA MET A 100 3.16 25.66 -0.05
C MET A 100 4.22 24.63 -0.44
N HIS A 101 3.80 23.47 -0.96
CA HIS A 101 4.73 22.46 -1.49
C HIS A 101 5.58 22.97 -2.65
N ALA A 102 5.00 23.78 -3.57
CA ALA A 102 5.72 24.33 -4.71
C ALA A 102 6.78 25.38 -4.32
N LEU A 103 6.61 26.04 -3.17
CA LEU A 103 7.50 27.08 -2.64
C LEU A 103 8.34 26.61 -1.45
N GLU A 104 8.25 25.33 -1.06
CA GLU A 104 8.95 24.75 0.09
C GLU A 104 8.58 25.42 1.45
N GLU A 105 7.33 25.86 1.59
CA GLU A 105 6.82 26.50 2.80
C GLU A 105 6.38 25.46 3.85
N TYR A 106 7.34 24.89 4.58
CA TYR A 106 7.12 23.88 5.64
C TYR A 106 7.42 24.37 7.07
N GLY A 107 7.46 25.69 7.26
CA GLY A 107 7.84 26.35 8.51
C GLY A 107 6.83 26.24 9.65
#